data_AF-A0A4P2WWX8-F1
#
_entry.id   AF-A0A4P2WWX8-F1
#
_cell.length_a   1.000
_cell.length_b   1.000
_cell.length_c   1.000
_cell.angle_alpha   90.00
_cell.angle_beta   90.00
_cell.angle_gamma   90.00
#
_symmetry.space_group_name_H-M   'P 1'
#
loop_
_entity.id
_entity.type
_entity.pdbx_description
1 polymer ?
#
loop_
_entity_poly.entity_id
_entity_poly.type
_entity_poly.pdbx_seq_one_letter_code
_entity_poly.pdbx_strand_id
1 'polypeptide(L)'
;MTVDDFGAVGNNEDDDSSAFNAYALSPYTGSSIFLGVRQAQYAIFKQVNCQGKGLVGGGFSKQTNDAYALNSIRVKDGDYQNQTALLNNTAFIKVGAEVRDLQLKCDATINKNINGIEISAYNGTVHNVNITNFYDQIYTIGATVAFRAQNFTSIGAGNAGFHFLDTNNDQSTTAYFNNCSFQWGKYPILFDKEVYGSSITNTIIEYMAKGFTAKVWSNCNFDQIWAEQTLDNSPQDWLVNTLHQQSFGNTYGTLYIRNPWLNRAATSDIAGSNNTGGISLSGSAVAVNSATGHKVVLSISGLYTRFADWISGPARRLLITTQPTAAGSGYKTPLYINAPNGELYFGNQDETSTLAQVFKRIIGGNADNTAPFFGADAWTKRVRKWQAFDHTVNQNGQFMAPMMLTYDSSFTEQQKNAGWSISKESTGIYVLQRTATTVVPMTNPNIVIGGIVMGSKLGNGSSVNYSIQYIETYQGSFTNYTEAAGCKIFFHDQAGNLVDPFRFSAFFTLVSGF
;
A
#
# COMPACT_ATOMS: atom_id res chain seq x y z
N MET A 1 17.28 -30.14 -38.57
CA MET A 1 18.47 -30.74 -37.96
C MET A 1 18.39 -30.62 -36.46
N THR A 2 18.80 -31.66 -35.75
CA THR A 2 18.86 -31.75 -34.29
C THR A 2 20.30 -32.07 -33.86
N VAL A 3 20.55 -32.12 -32.55
CA VAL A 3 21.86 -32.54 -32.01
C VAL A 3 22.26 -33.96 -32.41
N ASP A 4 21.30 -34.82 -32.76
CA ASP A 4 21.55 -36.19 -33.26
C ASP A 4 22.36 -36.18 -34.57
N ASP A 5 22.09 -35.21 -35.46
CA ASP A 5 22.81 -35.04 -36.73
C ASP A 5 24.29 -34.70 -36.55
N PHE A 6 24.67 -34.29 -35.33
CA PHE A 6 26.03 -33.91 -34.93
C PHE A 6 26.66 -34.95 -33.99
N GLY A 7 26.05 -36.13 -33.87
CA GLY A 7 26.61 -37.28 -33.14
C GLY A 7 26.15 -37.40 -31.69
N ALA A 8 25.12 -36.67 -31.27
CA ALA A 8 24.54 -36.88 -29.94
C ALA A 8 23.85 -38.26 -29.85
N VAL A 9 24.15 -39.02 -28.80
CA VAL A 9 23.65 -40.39 -28.59
C VAL A 9 22.34 -40.37 -27.81
N GLY A 10 22.26 -39.55 -26.75
CA GLY A 10 21.04 -39.44 -25.94
C GLY A 10 20.70 -40.71 -25.15
N ASN A 11 21.70 -41.42 -24.64
CA ASN A 11 21.54 -42.67 -23.86
C ASN A 11 21.74 -42.50 -22.34
N ASN A 12 21.87 -41.27 -21.84
CA ASN A 12 22.16 -40.93 -20.44
C ASN A 12 23.54 -41.37 -19.91
N GLU A 13 24.45 -41.81 -20.80
CA GLU A 13 25.78 -42.32 -20.44
C GLU A 13 26.89 -41.55 -21.17
N ASP A 14 26.79 -41.42 -22.49
CA ASP A 14 27.80 -40.77 -23.32
C ASP A 14 27.74 -39.24 -23.24
N ASP A 15 28.89 -38.57 -23.33
CA ASP A 15 28.99 -37.11 -23.27
C ASP A 15 28.56 -36.46 -24.59
N ASP A 16 27.33 -35.96 -24.62
CA ASP A 16 26.73 -35.27 -25.75
C ASP A 16 27.15 -33.79 -25.86
N SER A 17 27.92 -33.26 -24.89
CA SER A 17 28.31 -31.83 -24.87
C SER A 17 29.06 -31.41 -26.14
N SER A 18 29.87 -32.32 -26.71
CA SER A 18 30.63 -32.06 -27.94
C SER A 18 29.71 -31.91 -29.16
N ALA A 19 28.68 -32.76 -29.28
CA ALA A 19 27.68 -32.69 -30.34
C ALA A 19 26.84 -31.41 -30.25
N PHE A 20 26.47 -30.98 -29.04
CA PHE A 20 25.78 -29.69 -28.84
C PHE A 20 26.65 -28.51 -29.25
N ASN A 21 27.93 -28.50 -28.87
CA ASN A 21 28.87 -27.45 -29.30
C ASN A 21 29.08 -27.45 -30.82
N ALA A 22 29.17 -28.63 -31.45
CA ALA A 22 29.28 -28.76 -32.90
C ALA A 22 28.00 -28.23 -33.61
N TYR A 23 26.81 -28.55 -33.08
CA TYR A 23 25.56 -27.98 -33.56
C TYR A 23 25.56 -26.45 -33.48
N ALA A 24 25.99 -25.90 -32.34
CA ALA A 24 25.99 -24.47 -32.07
C ALA A 24 26.93 -23.69 -33.00
N LEU A 25 28.07 -24.29 -33.36
CA LEU A 25 29.06 -23.70 -34.28
C LEU A 25 28.70 -23.89 -35.75
N SER A 26 27.82 -24.83 -36.08
CA SER A 26 27.53 -25.18 -37.47
C SER A 26 26.86 -24.02 -38.21
N PRO A 27 27.37 -23.63 -39.40
CA PRO A 27 26.75 -22.60 -40.22
C PRO A 27 25.42 -23.07 -40.85
N TYR A 28 25.11 -24.36 -40.76
CA TYR A 28 23.91 -24.95 -41.35
C TYR A 28 22.71 -24.95 -40.40
N THR A 29 22.90 -24.64 -39.11
CA THR A 29 21.82 -24.63 -38.11
C THR A 29 21.25 -23.23 -37.91
N GLY A 30 19.95 -23.14 -37.62
CA GLY A 30 19.23 -21.88 -37.45
C GLY A 30 19.46 -21.19 -36.10
N SER A 31 18.44 -20.44 -35.65
CA SER A 31 18.50 -19.62 -34.43
C SER A 31 18.46 -20.41 -33.12
N SER A 32 18.22 -21.73 -33.14
CA SER A 32 18.03 -22.53 -31.93
C SER A 32 18.66 -23.91 -32.08
N ILE A 33 19.14 -24.46 -30.96
CA ILE A 33 19.55 -25.85 -30.80
C ILE A 33 18.30 -26.70 -30.54
N PHE A 34 18.11 -27.76 -31.33
CA PHE A 34 16.96 -28.65 -31.21
C PHE A 34 17.39 -30.04 -30.75
N LEU A 35 16.68 -30.58 -29.76
CA LEU A 35 16.80 -32.00 -29.40
C LEU A 35 16.12 -32.89 -30.45
N GLY A 36 16.58 -34.14 -30.57
CA GLY A 36 15.90 -35.17 -31.36
C GLY A 36 14.48 -35.44 -30.84
N VAL A 37 13.51 -35.55 -31.74
CA VAL A 37 12.10 -35.88 -31.42
C VAL A 37 11.93 -37.39 -31.28
N ARG A 38 12.58 -37.95 -30.26
CA ARG A 38 12.60 -39.39 -29.95
C ARG A 38 12.80 -39.60 -28.45
N GLN A 39 12.77 -40.87 -28.04
CA GLN A 39 13.20 -41.23 -26.70
C GLN A 39 14.70 -40.97 -26.54
N ALA A 40 15.09 -39.98 -25.74
CA ALA A 40 16.49 -39.59 -25.57
C ALA A 40 16.76 -38.88 -24.24
N GLN A 41 17.92 -39.17 -23.65
CA GLN A 41 18.44 -38.53 -22.45
C GLN A 41 19.86 -38.05 -22.74
N TYR A 42 20.02 -36.76 -23.06
CA TYR A 42 21.31 -36.22 -23.50
C TYR A 42 22.19 -35.92 -22.29
N ALA A 43 23.25 -36.67 -22.09
CA ALA A 43 24.14 -36.48 -20.95
C ALA A 43 25.19 -35.40 -21.27
N ILE A 44 25.27 -34.39 -20.41
CA ILE A 44 26.17 -33.25 -20.57
C ILE A 44 27.19 -33.33 -19.45
N PHE A 45 28.48 -33.44 -19.79
CA PHE A 45 29.61 -33.44 -18.85
C PHE A 45 30.50 -32.21 -19.01
N LYS A 46 30.27 -31.38 -20.04
CA LYS A 46 31.05 -30.17 -20.29
C LYS A 46 30.15 -29.00 -20.59
N GLN A 47 30.64 -27.80 -20.30
CA GLN A 47 29.93 -26.58 -20.66
C GLN A 47 29.65 -26.50 -22.18
N VAL A 48 28.41 -26.17 -22.52
CA VAL A 48 27.95 -25.94 -23.89
C VAL A 48 27.85 -24.44 -24.13
N ASN A 49 28.56 -23.94 -25.14
CA ASN A 49 28.42 -22.57 -25.60
C ASN A 49 27.46 -22.54 -26.79
N CYS A 50 26.26 -22.00 -26.56
CA CYS A 50 25.18 -22.00 -27.55
C CYS A 50 25.35 -20.96 -28.67
N GLN A 51 26.39 -20.11 -28.62
CA GLN A 51 26.71 -19.13 -29.66
C GLN A 51 25.54 -18.18 -30.00
N GLY A 52 24.72 -17.83 -29.00
CA GLY A 52 23.54 -16.99 -29.18
C GLY A 52 22.34 -17.72 -29.78
N LYS A 53 22.41 -19.03 -29.98
CA LYS A 53 21.24 -19.84 -30.37
C LYS A 53 20.39 -20.15 -29.14
N GLY A 54 19.06 -20.15 -29.32
CA GLY A 54 18.12 -20.61 -28.30
C GLY A 54 18.24 -22.11 -28.03
N LEU A 55 17.50 -22.62 -27.05
CA LEU A 55 17.47 -24.03 -26.68
C LEU A 55 16.04 -24.58 -26.69
N VAL A 56 15.79 -25.53 -27.59
CA VAL A 56 14.47 -26.13 -27.77
C VAL A 56 14.54 -27.63 -27.49
N GLY A 57 13.82 -28.05 -26.46
CA GLY A 57 13.74 -29.45 -26.08
C GLY A 57 12.77 -30.28 -26.94
N GLY A 58 12.58 -31.54 -26.57
CA GLY A 58 11.61 -32.44 -27.20
C GLY A 58 10.25 -32.51 -26.49
N GLY A 59 10.00 -31.67 -25.48
CA GLY A 59 8.70 -31.58 -24.81
C GLY A 59 8.76 -31.12 -23.34
N PHE A 60 7.59 -30.79 -22.81
CA PHE A 60 7.33 -30.47 -21.41
C PHE A 60 6.52 -31.59 -20.75
N SER A 61 6.95 -32.05 -19.57
CA SER A 61 6.29 -33.14 -18.85
C SER A 61 6.52 -33.04 -17.34
N LYS A 62 5.97 -34.00 -16.59
CA LYS A 62 6.02 -34.09 -15.12
C LYS A 62 7.44 -34.30 -14.59
N GLN A 63 7.66 -34.01 -13.31
CA GLN A 63 8.93 -34.19 -12.63
C GLN A 63 9.13 -35.62 -12.12
N THR A 64 9.21 -36.59 -13.03
CA THR A 64 9.43 -38.00 -12.68
C THR A 64 10.55 -38.59 -13.52
N ASN A 65 11.24 -39.60 -12.99
CA ASN A 65 12.28 -40.30 -13.75
C ASN A 65 11.73 -40.88 -15.06
N ASP A 66 10.47 -41.35 -15.08
CA ASP A 66 9.81 -41.84 -16.29
C ASP A 66 9.64 -40.73 -17.34
N ALA A 67 9.25 -39.53 -16.93
CA ALA A 67 9.10 -38.39 -17.83
C ALA A 67 10.46 -37.89 -18.36
N TYR A 68 11.49 -37.86 -17.51
CA TYR A 68 12.86 -37.54 -17.93
C TYR A 68 13.40 -38.57 -18.93
N ALA A 69 13.02 -39.84 -18.81
CA ALA A 69 13.42 -40.89 -19.73
C ALA A 69 12.81 -40.76 -21.14
N LEU A 70 11.76 -39.95 -21.32
CA LEU A 70 11.16 -39.67 -22.63
C LEU A 70 12.01 -38.70 -23.46
N ASN A 71 12.27 -37.50 -22.96
CA ASN A 71 13.15 -36.55 -23.66
C ASN A 71 13.67 -35.53 -22.67
N SER A 72 14.96 -35.57 -22.35
CA SER A 72 15.55 -34.62 -21.40
C SER A 72 17.04 -34.38 -21.64
N ILE A 73 17.53 -33.28 -21.08
CA ILE A 73 18.95 -33.02 -20.90
C ILE A 73 19.32 -33.38 -19.46
N ARG A 74 20.40 -34.14 -19.29
CA ARG A 74 20.91 -34.66 -18.01
C ARG A 74 22.31 -34.13 -17.76
N VAL A 75 22.41 -33.08 -16.96
CA VAL A 75 23.71 -32.48 -16.59
C VAL A 75 24.36 -33.34 -15.51
N LYS A 76 25.59 -33.81 -15.77
CA LYS A 76 26.35 -34.75 -14.94
C LYS A 76 27.52 -34.07 -14.23
N ASP A 77 28.18 -34.81 -13.34
CA ASP A 77 29.48 -34.39 -12.79
C ASP A 77 30.52 -34.29 -13.91
N GLY A 78 31.11 -33.11 -14.09
CA GLY A 78 32.01 -32.85 -15.21
C GLY A 78 32.72 -31.50 -15.16
N ASP A 79 33.24 -31.05 -16.29
CA ASP A 79 34.03 -29.83 -16.44
C ASP A 79 33.21 -28.66 -17.02
N TYR A 80 32.79 -27.77 -16.12
CA TYR A 80 32.04 -26.56 -16.45
C TYR A 80 32.87 -25.29 -16.21
N GLN A 81 34.20 -25.41 -16.25
CA GLN A 81 35.07 -24.27 -16.02
C GLN A 81 34.99 -23.26 -17.17
N ASN A 82 34.94 -21.97 -16.83
CA ASN A 82 35.02 -20.89 -17.80
C ASN A 82 35.97 -19.81 -17.30
N GLN A 83 36.76 -19.24 -18.22
CA GLN A 83 37.67 -18.12 -17.91
C GLN A 83 36.90 -16.85 -17.48
N THR A 84 35.67 -16.68 -17.96
CA THR A 84 34.75 -15.64 -17.51
C THR A 84 34.08 -16.09 -16.23
N ALA A 85 34.42 -15.47 -15.10
CA ALA A 85 33.93 -15.87 -13.77
C ALA A 85 32.40 -15.96 -13.67
N LEU A 86 31.67 -15.05 -14.32
CA LEU A 86 30.20 -15.05 -14.33
C LEU A 86 29.59 -16.25 -15.08
N LEU A 87 30.32 -16.85 -16.01
CA LEU A 87 29.88 -18.01 -16.80
C LEU A 87 30.43 -19.32 -16.23
N ASN A 88 31.28 -19.25 -15.21
CA ASN A 88 31.88 -20.43 -14.61
C ASN A 88 30.82 -21.30 -13.93
N ASN A 89 30.98 -22.61 -13.97
CA ASN A 89 30.04 -23.60 -13.43
C ASN A 89 28.63 -23.54 -14.01
N THR A 90 28.44 -23.00 -15.22
CA THR A 90 27.13 -22.99 -15.89
C THR A 90 27.10 -24.02 -17.02
N ALA A 91 26.08 -24.87 -17.08
CA ALA A 91 26.01 -25.95 -18.08
C ALA A 91 25.82 -25.42 -19.52
N PHE A 92 24.90 -24.47 -19.70
CA PHE A 92 24.62 -23.84 -20.99
C PHE A 92 24.86 -22.34 -20.91
N ILE A 93 25.77 -21.81 -21.72
CA ILE A 93 26.11 -20.39 -21.74
C ILE A 93 25.85 -19.77 -23.10
N LYS A 94 25.69 -18.45 -23.11
CA LYS A 94 25.38 -17.64 -24.29
C LYS A 94 24.17 -18.20 -25.03
N VAL A 95 23.14 -18.61 -24.28
CA VAL A 95 21.88 -19.02 -24.88
C VAL A 95 21.21 -17.77 -25.45
N GLY A 96 20.67 -17.91 -26.66
CA GLY A 96 19.90 -16.88 -27.32
C GLY A 96 18.64 -16.51 -26.56
N ALA A 97 17.77 -15.71 -27.19
CA ALA A 97 16.60 -15.15 -26.53
C ALA A 97 15.48 -16.16 -26.16
N GLU A 98 15.63 -17.46 -26.43
CA GLU A 98 14.57 -18.46 -26.27
C GLU A 98 15.07 -19.75 -25.61
N VAL A 99 14.36 -20.18 -24.57
CA VAL A 99 14.39 -21.55 -24.04
C VAL A 99 12.95 -22.06 -24.00
N ARG A 100 12.66 -23.18 -24.66
CA ARG A 100 11.30 -23.73 -24.62
C ARG A 100 11.20 -25.24 -24.80
N ASP A 101 10.05 -25.77 -24.39
CA ASP A 101 9.65 -27.18 -24.56
C ASP A 101 10.72 -28.14 -24.03
N LEU A 102 11.27 -27.83 -22.85
CA LEU A 102 12.49 -28.44 -22.34
C LEU A 102 12.28 -29.11 -20.98
N GLN A 103 12.80 -30.33 -20.85
CA GLN A 103 13.08 -30.97 -19.56
C GLN A 103 14.59 -30.98 -19.29
N LEU A 104 15.00 -30.34 -18.21
CA LEU A 104 16.40 -30.24 -17.80
C LEU A 104 16.57 -30.72 -16.35
N LYS A 105 17.50 -31.64 -16.13
CA LYS A 105 17.78 -32.17 -14.79
C LYS A 105 19.28 -32.19 -14.53
N CYS A 106 19.67 -31.72 -13.35
CA CYS A 106 21.02 -31.92 -12.84
C CYS A 106 21.08 -33.22 -12.02
N ASP A 107 21.86 -34.18 -12.49
CA ASP A 107 22.21 -35.40 -11.72
C ASP A 107 23.59 -35.27 -11.06
N ALA A 108 24.28 -34.14 -11.22
CA ALA A 108 25.56 -33.88 -10.60
C ALA A 108 25.46 -33.92 -9.05
N THR A 109 26.58 -34.23 -8.41
CA THR A 109 26.66 -34.17 -6.94
C THR A 109 26.37 -32.76 -6.44
N ILE A 110 25.49 -32.64 -5.43
CA ILE A 110 24.96 -31.38 -4.90
C ILE A 110 26.06 -30.33 -4.62
N ASN A 111 27.23 -30.77 -4.16
CA ASN A 111 28.35 -29.89 -3.79
C ASN A 111 29.05 -29.18 -4.98
N LYS A 112 28.67 -29.48 -6.22
CA LYS A 112 29.30 -28.87 -7.41
C LYS A 112 28.73 -27.50 -7.79
N ASN A 113 27.60 -27.09 -7.20
CA ASN A 113 26.95 -25.80 -7.44
C ASN A 113 26.86 -25.43 -8.94
N ILE A 114 26.45 -26.37 -9.78
CA ILE A 114 26.33 -26.15 -11.22
C ILE A 114 25.04 -25.37 -11.50
N ASN A 115 25.16 -24.28 -12.26
CA ASN A 115 24.04 -23.51 -12.80
C ASN A 115 23.54 -24.15 -14.11
N GLY A 116 22.25 -24.01 -14.40
CA GLY A 116 21.61 -24.61 -15.56
C GLY A 116 21.87 -23.83 -16.85
N ILE A 117 21.09 -22.77 -17.07
CA ILE A 117 21.07 -22.03 -18.33
C ILE A 117 21.36 -20.55 -18.09
N GLU A 118 22.39 -20.01 -18.75
CA GLU A 118 22.60 -18.58 -18.91
C GLU A 118 21.92 -18.06 -20.18
N ILE A 119 20.90 -17.22 -20.00
CA ILE A 119 20.09 -16.60 -21.07
C ILE A 119 20.10 -15.07 -20.94
N SER A 120 19.91 -14.38 -22.07
CA SER A 120 19.75 -12.92 -22.11
C SER A 120 18.63 -12.41 -21.17
N ALA A 121 18.97 -11.46 -20.31
CA ALA A 121 17.98 -10.71 -19.51
C ALA A 121 17.15 -9.75 -20.37
N TYR A 122 17.68 -9.32 -21.52
CA TYR A 122 17.00 -8.45 -22.48
C TYR A 122 16.28 -9.30 -23.53
N ASN A 123 14.94 -9.17 -23.61
CA ASN A 123 14.07 -9.95 -24.49
C ASN A 123 14.13 -11.48 -24.32
N GLY A 124 14.66 -11.99 -23.21
CA GLY A 124 14.69 -13.43 -22.93
C GLY A 124 13.29 -14.01 -22.74
N THR A 125 13.07 -15.20 -23.28
CA THR A 125 11.81 -15.94 -23.16
C THR A 125 12.08 -17.37 -22.70
N VAL A 126 11.44 -17.78 -21.61
CA VAL A 126 11.42 -19.14 -21.09
C VAL A 126 9.98 -19.64 -21.11
N HIS A 127 9.67 -20.63 -21.95
CA HIS A 127 8.29 -21.08 -22.14
C HIS A 127 8.15 -22.60 -22.13
N ASN A 128 7.26 -23.14 -21.31
CA ASN A 128 6.97 -24.59 -21.29
C ASN A 128 8.23 -25.39 -20.91
N VAL A 129 8.81 -25.07 -19.76
CA VAL A 129 10.11 -25.61 -19.31
C VAL A 129 9.99 -26.18 -17.91
N ASN A 130 10.62 -27.32 -17.70
CA ASN A 130 10.72 -28.00 -16.42
C ASN A 130 12.19 -28.23 -16.06
N ILE A 131 12.63 -27.68 -14.93
CA ILE A 131 14.00 -27.79 -14.43
C ILE A 131 14.02 -28.38 -13.02
N THR A 132 14.90 -29.37 -12.81
CA THR A 132 15.11 -30.01 -11.51
C THR A 132 16.57 -29.95 -11.07
N ASN A 133 16.78 -29.65 -9.79
CA ASN A 133 18.07 -29.43 -9.11
C ASN A 133 18.77 -28.15 -9.63
N PHE A 134 20.10 -28.19 -9.80
CA PHE A 134 20.99 -27.03 -10.03
C PHE A 134 21.14 -26.09 -8.84
N TYR A 135 22.19 -25.28 -8.86
CA TYR A 135 22.34 -24.16 -7.94
C TYR A 135 21.40 -23.03 -8.36
N ASP A 136 21.70 -22.34 -9.47
CA ASP A 136 20.74 -21.50 -10.19
C ASP A 136 20.22 -22.22 -11.43
N GLN A 137 18.91 -22.33 -11.60
CA GLN A 137 18.32 -23.05 -12.74
C GLN A 137 18.35 -22.21 -14.02
N ILE A 138 17.73 -21.02 -13.96
CA ILE A 138 17.90 -19.96 -14.96
C ILE A 138 18.76 -18.88 -14.32
N TYR A 139 19.92 -18.67 -14.91
CA TYR A 139 20.89 -17.66 -14.52
C TYR A 139 20.92 -16.58 -15.60
N THR A 140 20.94 -15.31 -15.25
CA THR A 140 20.93 -14.21 -16.22
C THR A 140 21.89 -13.14 -15.74
N ILE A 141 22.72 -12.64 -16.66
CA ILE A 141 23.65 -11.56 -16.38
C ILE A 141 23.02 -10.25 -16.88
N GLY A 142 22.98 -9.24 -16.01
CA GLY A 142 22.40 -7.93 -16.29
C GLY A 142 20.95 -7.78 -15.80
N ALA A 143 20.36 -6.64 -16.13
CA ALA A 143 18.99 -6.30 -15.77
C ALA A 143 17.98 -6.77 -16.81
N THR A 144 16.78 -7.12 -16.36
CA THR A 144 15.68 -7.51 -17.25
C THR A 144 15.11 -6.31 -18.02
N VAL A 145 14.77 -6.54 -19.28
CA VAL A 145 13.86 -5.70 -20.06
C VAL A 145 13.08 -6.63 -20.99
N ALA A 146 11.75 -6.60 -20.88
CA ALA A 146 10.83 -7.46 -21.62
C ALA A 146 11.13 -8.96 -21.50
N PHE A 147 11.60 -9.41 -20.32
CA PHE A 147 11.85 -10.82 -20.03
C PHE A 147 10.52 -11.54 -19.74
N ARG A 148 10.34 -12.75 -20.27
CA ARG A 148 9.09 -13.52 -20.12
C ARG A 148 9.39 -14.95 -19.68
N ALA A 149 8.77 -15.37 -18.58
CA ALA A 149 8.73 -16.75 -18.15
C ALA A 149 7.27 -17.20 -18.08
N GLN A 150 6.92 -18.27 -18.80
CA GLN A 150 5.57 -18.80 -18.81
C GLN A 150 5.54 -20.32 -18.82
N ASN A 151 4.63 -20.93 -18.05
CA ASN A 151 4.52 -22.40 -17.95
C ASN A 151 5.86 -23.02 -17.51
N PHE A 152 6.42 -22.49 -16.43
CA PHE A 152 7.72 -22.90 -15.91
C PHE A 152 7.57 -23.68 -14.62
N THR A 153 8.30 -24.78 -14.46
CA THR A 153 8.39 -25.48 -13.18
C THR A 153 9.84 -25.65 -12.74
N SER A 154 10.11 -25.25 -11.50
CA SER A 154 11.40 -25.35 -10.82
C SER A 154 11.26 -26.26 -9.61
N ILE A 155 12.02 -27.35 -9.55
CA ILE A 155 12.14 -28.19 -8.36
C ILE A 155 13.58 -28.22 -7.85
N GLY A 156 13.78 -28.06 -6.54
CA GLY A 156 15.06 -28.40 -5.92
C GLY A 156 16.21 -27.44 -6.23
N ALA A 157 15.93 -26.19 -6.63
CA ALA A 157 16.97 -25.20 -6.87
C ALA A 157 17.76 -24.90 -5.58
N GLY A 158 19.06 -25.17 -5.59
CA GLY A 158 19.95 -24.97 -4.43
C GLY A 158 20.08 -23.50 -4.03
N ASN A 159 19.99 -22.58 -5.00
CA ASN A 159 19.92 -21.15 -4.78
C ASN A 159 18.66 -20.53 -5.39
N ALA A 160 18.47 -20.53 -6.70
CA ALA A 160 17.29 -19.89 -7.29
C ALA A 160 16.73 -20.60 -8.52
N GLY A 161 15.40 -20.54 -8.68
CA GLY A 161 14.73 -20.90 -9.93
C GLY A 161 15.10 -19.92 -11.05
N PHE A 162 14.96 -18.62 -10.78
CA PHE A 162 15.52 -17.56 -11.61
C PHE A 162 16.44 -16.65 -10.79
N HIS A 163 17.66 -16.44 -11.29
CA HIS A 163 18.63 -15.52 -10.71
C HIS A 163 19.01 -14.44 -11.73
N PHE A 164 18.69 -13.18 -11.40
CA PHE A 164 19.06 -12.00 -12.18
C PHE A 164 20.20 -11.26 -11.51
N LEU A 165 21.41 -11.50 -12.02
CA LEU A 165 22.64 -10.90 -11.57
C LEU A 165 22.87 -9.57 -12.30
N ASP A 166 22.22 -8.52 -11.81
CA ASP A 166 22.42 -7.15 -12.29
C ASP A 166 23.72 -6.55 -11.73
N THR A 167 24.85 -6.88 -12.37
CA THR A 167 26.19 -6.43 -11.94
C THR A 167 26.40 -4.93 -12.08
N ASN A 168 25.67 -4.28 -13.00
CA ASN A 168 25.88 -2.89 -13.37
C ASN A 168 24.90 -1.92 -12.70
N ASN A 169 23.91 -2.45 -11.97
CA ASN A 169 22.83 -1.65 -11.38
C ASN A 169 21.94 -0.99 -12.45
N ASP A 170 21.70 -1.72 -13.54
CA ASP A 170 20.92 -1.27 -14.70
C ASP A 170 19.41 -1.23 -14.41
N GLN A 171 18.97 -1.74 -13.25
CA GLN A 171 17.60 -1.75 -12.74
C GLN A 171 16.66 -2.60 -13.60
N SER A 172 16.29 -3.78 -13.09
CA SER A 172 15.39 -4.68 -13.80
C SER A 172 14.02 -4.05 -14.05
N THR A 173 13.51 -4.19 -15.27
CA THR A 173 12.20 -3.70 -15.67
C THR A 173 11.42 -4.76 -16.45
N THR A 174 10.09 -4.71 -16.40
CA THR A 174 9.23 -5.45 -17.36
C THR A 174 9.55 -6.95 -17.44
N ALA A 175 9.78 -7.58 -16.29
CA ALA A 175 9.89 -9.03 -16.18
C ALA A 175 8.51 -9.63 -15.90
N TYR A 176 8.09 -10.60 -16.71
CA TYR A 176 6.75 -11.18 -16.66
C TYR A 176 6.85 -12.68 -16.36
N PHE A 177 6.35 -13.08 -15.20
CA PHE A 177 6.25 -14.48 -14.78
C PHE A 177 4.78 -14.88 -14.72
N ASN A 178 4.39 -15.90 -15.47
CA ASN A 178 3.00 -16.34 -15.54
C ASN A 178 2.90 -17.86 -15.56
N ASN A 179 2.04 -18.43 -14.71
CA ASN A 179 1.85 -19.88 -14.63
C ASN A 179 3.16 -20.60 -14.30
N CYS A 180 3.81 -20.16 -13.21
CA CYS A 180 5.07 -20.68 -12.74
C CYS A 180 4.88 -21.47 -11.44
N SER A 181 5.64 -22.54 -11.25
CA SER A 181 5.63 -23.33 -10.01
C SER A 181 7.05 -23.51 -9.50
N PHE A 182 7.29 -23.12 -8.25
CA PHE A 182 8.58 -23.25 -7.57
C PHE A 182 8.41 -24.12 -6.34
N GLN A 183 9.14 -25.24 -6.27
CA GLN A 183 9.04 -26.15 -5.14
C GLN A 183 10.40 -26.68 -4.65
N TRP A 184 10.49 -26.93 -3.35
CA TRP A 184 11.66 -27.57 -2.69
C TRP A 184 13.00 -26.88 -2.94
N GLY A 185 12.99 -25.59 -3.25
CA GLY A 185 14.17 -24.78 -3.52
C GLY A 185 14.36 -23.66 -2.50
N LYS A 186 15.40 -22.85 -2.71
CA LYS A 186 15.70 -21.71 -1.84
C LYS A 186 14.93 -20.45 -2.25
N TYR A 187 15.30 -19.81 -3.35
CA TYR A 187 14.60 -18.65 -3.91
C TYR A 187 13.79 -19.04 -5.16
N PRO A 188 12.50 -18.69 -5.26
CA PRO A 188 11.77 -18.86 -6.51
C PRO A 188 12.33 -17.93 -7.59
N ILE A 189 12.44 -16.64 -7.27
CA ILE A 189 13.00 -15.60 -8.11
C ILE A 189 13.86 -14.70 -7.22
N LEU A 190 15.12 -14.52 -7.63
CA LEU A 190 16.11 -13.67 -6.98
C LEU A 190 16.59 -12.60 -7.96
N PHE A 191 16.31 -11.35 -7.64
CA PHE A 191 16.97 -10.20 -8.24
C PHE A 191 17.98 -9.65 -7.24
N ASP A 192 19.25 -9.55 -7.65
CA ASP A 192 20.28 -8.98 -6.77
C ASP A 192 20.11 -7.47 -6.54
N LYS A 193 19.33 -6.81 -7.40
CA LYS A 193 19.11 -5.36 -7.44
C LYS A 193 17.61 -5.01 -7.47
N GLU A 194 17.26 -3.87 -8.07
CA GLU A 194 15.91 -3.31 -8.08
C GLU A 194 15.05 -3.89 -9.21
N VAL A 195 13.73 -3.90 -9.01
CA VAL A 195 12.73 -4.36 -10.00
C VAL A 195 11.58 -3.36 -10.12
N TYR A 196 11.29 -2.95 -11.36
CA TYR A 196 10.25 -1.98 -11.69
C TYR A 196 9.28 -2.49 -12.76
N GLY A 197 7.97 -2.24 -12.61
CA GLY A 197 7.01 -2.48 -13.69
C GLY A 197 6.87 -3.95 -14.12
N SER A 198 7.22 -4.88 -13.24
CA SER A 198 7.20 -6.32 -13.50
C SER A 198 5.89 -6.96 -13.03
N SER A 199 5.56 -8.14 -13.53
CA SER A 199 4.35 -8.86 -13.14
C SER A 199 4.65 -10.31 -12.80
N ILE A 200 4.15 -10.77 -11.66
CA ILE A 200 4.21 -12.18 -11.24
C ILE A 200 2.77 -12.64 -11.01
N THR A 201 2.30 -13.56 -11.85
CA THR A 201 0.90 -14.00 -11.85
C THR A 201 0.76 -15.51 -11.90
N ASN A 202 -0.31 -16.06 -11.34
CA ASN A 202 -0.62 -17.49 -11.38
C ASN A 202 0.58 -18.33 -10.94
N THR A 203 1.17 -18.00 -9.79
CA THR A 203 2.46 -18.56 -9.38
C THR A 203 2.34 -19.30 -8.05
N ILE A 204 2.91 -20.50 -8.01
CA ILE A 204 2.97 -21.36 -6.82
C ILE A 204 4.38 -21.26 -6.22
N ILE A 205 4.45 -21.03 -4.90
CA ILE A 205 5.66 -21.22 -4.10
C ILE A 205 5.36 -22.26 -3.01
N GLU A 206 5.93 -23.44 -3.13
CA GLU A 206 5.62 -24.57 -2.26
C GLU A 206 6.88 -25.10 -1.59
N TYR A 207 6.92 -25.20 -0.26
CA TYR A 207 8.09 -25.69 0.48
C TYR A 207 9.40 -24.99 0.05
N MET A 208 9.33 -23.68 -0.18
CA MET A 208 10.48 -22.84 -0.52
C MET A 208 11.11 -22.25 0.74
N ALA A 209 12.42 -22.01 0.74
CA ALA A 209 13.09 -21.40 1.89
C ALA A 209 12.85 -19.88 2.00
N LYS A 210 12.62 -19.21 0.87
CA LYS A 210 12.46 -17.75 0.75
C LYS A 210 11.42 -17.40 -0.31
N GLY A 211 10.87 -16.18 -0.21
CA GLY A 211 9.92 -15.62 -1.18
C GLY A 211 10.59 -14.97 -2.38
N PHE A 212 9.79 -14.28 -3.21
CA PHE A 212 10.32 -13.45 -4.30
C PHE A 212 11.17 -12.32 -3.71
N THR A 213 12.45 -12.26 -4.11
CA THR A 213 13.43 -11.39 -3.46
C THR A 213 14.03 -10.39 -4.45
N ALA A 214 14.04 -9.11 -4.06
CA ALA A 214 14.72 -8.02 -4.74
C ALA A 214 15.19 -6.97 -3.73
N LYS A 215 16.02 -6.00 -4.14
CA LYS A 215 16.28 -4.81 -3.31
C LYS A 215 15.06 -3.93 -3.18
N VAL A 216 14.42 -3.65 -4.31
CA VAL A 216 13.25 -2.79 -4.45
C VAL A 216 12.21 -3.49 -5.30
N TRP A 217 10.94 -3.40 -4.89
CA TRP A 217 9.78 -3.77 -5.70
C TRP A 217 8.94 -2.54 -5.95
N SER A 218 8.91 -2.06 -7.19
CA SER A 218 8.19 -0.83 -7.52
C SER A 218 7.31 -0.94 -8.75
N ASN A 219 6.07 -0.45 -8.63
CA ASN A 219 5.09 -0.47 -9.73
C ASN A 219 4.87 -1.88 -10.31
N CYS A 220 5.06 -2.92 -9.49
CA CYS A 220 4.90 -4.31 -9.89
C CYS A 220 3.48 -4.83 -9.59
N ASN A 221 3.06 -5.85 -10.33
CA ASN A 221 1.80 -6.55 -10.13
C ASN A 221 2.05 -7.97 -9.57
N PHE A 222 1.33 -8.33 -8.52
CA PHE A 222 1.32 -9.68 -7.93
C PHE A 222 -0.12 -10.17 -7.84
N ASP A 223 -0.46 -11.22 -8.58
CA ASP A 223 -1.84 -11.74 -8.62
C ASP A 223 -1.87 -13.26 -8.71
N GLN A 224 -2.89 -13.89 -8.14
CA GLN A 224 -3.02 -15.35 -8.08
C GLN A 224 -1.74 -16.05 -7.59
N ILE A 225 -1.22 -15.60 -6.45
CA ILE A 225 -0.06 -16.21 -5.80
C ILE A 225 -0.54 -17.24 -4.78
N TRP A 226 -0.07 -18.47 -4.90
CA TRP A 226 -0.31 -19.56 -3.97
C TRP A 226 0.98 -19.88 -3.20
N ALA A 227 1.05 -19.52 -1.93
CA ALA A 227 2.20 -19.76 -1.07
C ALA A 227 1.87 -20.76 0.03
N GLU A 228 2.53 -21.91 -0.02
CA GLU A 228 2.18 -23.08 0.77
C GLU A 228 3.40 -23.77 1.37
N GLN A 229 3.54 -23.73 2.72
CA GLN A 229 4.70 -24.27 3.47
C GLN A 229 6.03 -23.57 3.14
N THR A 230 6.84 -23.34 4.16
CA THR A 230 8.25 -23.00 3.97
C THR A 230 9.10 -24.27 4.15
N LEU A 231 10.28 -24.31 3.54
CA LEU A 231 11.14 -25.49 3.52
C LEU A 231 11.46 -26.02 4.93
N ASP A 232 11.63 -25.11 5.90
CA ASP A 232 11.97 -25.40 7.30
C ASP A 232 10.79 -25.15 8.26
N ASN A 233 9.58 -24.90 7.72
CA ASN A 233 8.39 -24.53 8.47
C ASN A 233 8.54 -23.25 9.33
N SER A 234 9.56 -22.42 9.08
CA SER A 234 9.78 -21.14 9.77
C SER A 234 9.00 -19.99 9.11
N PRO A 235 8.59 -18.95 9.88
CA PRO A 235 7.94 -17.79 9.30
C PRO A 235 8.82 -17.03 8.30
N GLN A 236 8.31 -16.80 7.08
CA GLN A 236 9.01 -16.05 6.02
C GLN A 236 8.03 -15.16 5.25
N ASP A 237 8.47 -13.97 4.84
CA ASP A 237 7.67 -13.15 3.92
C ASP A 237 7.72 -13.75 2.50
N TRP A 238 6.56 -13.82 1.82
CA TRP A 238 6.46 -14.31 0.45
C TRP A 238 7.02 -13.31 -0.59
N LEU A 239 7.05 -12.02 -0.23
CA LEU A 239 7.64 -10.93 -1.00
C LEU A 239 8.64 -10.19 -0.14
N VAL A 240 9.89 -10.13 -0.58
CA VAL A 240 11.01 -9.61 0.20
C VAL A 240 11.68 -8.46 -0.55
N ASN A 241 11.68 -7.28 0.05
CA ASN A 241 12.60 -6.19 -0.28
C ASN A 241 13.77 -6.20 0.70
N THR A 242 15.01 -6.25 0.20
CA THR A 242 16.21 -6.26 1.06
C THR A 242 16.66 -4.87 1.48
N LEU A 243 16.28 -3.81 0.74
CA LEU A 243 16.43 -2.43 1.19
C LEU A 243 15.23 -2.00 2.04
N HIS A 244 15.48 -1.24 3.10
CA HIS A 244 14.46 -0.82 4.05
C HIS A 244 13.35 0.01 3.39
N GLN A 245 12.09 -0.40 3.59
CA GLN A 245 10.87 0.27 3.11
C GLN A 245 10.80 0.46 1.57
N GLN A 246 11.41 -0.43 0.79
CA GLN A 246 11.48 -0.31 -0.67
C GLN A 246 10.49 -1.20 -1.43
N SER A 247 9.27 -1.34 -0.92
CA SER A 247 8.16 -1.98 -1.65
C SER A 247 7.03 -0.96 -1.83
N PHE A 248 6.87 -0.37 -3.02
CA PHE A 248 5.95 0.76 -3.22
C PHE A 248 5.34 0.85 -4.62
N GLY A 249 4.09 1.32 -4.71
CA GLY A 249 3.39 1.49 -5.98
C GLY A 249 2.91 0.17 -6.60
N ASN A 250 3.02 -0.93 -5.86
CA ASN A 250 2.65 -2.26 -6.34
C ASN A 250 1.13 -2.48 -6.30
N THR A 251 0.67 -3.50 -7.01
CA THR A 251 -0.70 -4.01 -6.91
C THR A 251 -0.67 -5.47 -6.43
N TYR A 252 -1.52 -5.78 -5.46
CA TYR A 252 -1.65 -7.10 -4.87
C TYR A 252 -3.09 -7.58 -5.08
N GLY A 253 -3.27 -8.54 -5.97
CA GLY A 253 -4.56 -9.13 -6.32
C GLY A 253 -4.95 -10.28 -5.39
N THR A 254 -5.40 -11.38 -5.99
CA THR A 254 -5.82 -12.57 -5.23
C THR A 254 -4.59 -13.32 -4.71
N LEU A 255 -4.44 -13.39 -3.39
CA LEU A 255 -3.31 -14.06 -2.74
C LEU A 255 -3.83 -15.17 -1.81
N TYR A 256 -3.35 -16.39 -2.01
CA TYR A 256 -3.51 -17.49 -1.07
C TYR A 256 -2.17 -17.71 -0.36
N ILE A 257 -1.99 -17.06 0.78
CA ILE A 257 -0.75 -17.12 1.55
C ILE A 257 -1.07 -17.75 2.90
N ARG A 258 -0.64 -19.00 3.10
CA ARG A 258 -0.87 -19.69 4.38
C ARG A 258 0.38 -19.69 5.26
N ASN A 259 0.16 -19.66 6.58
CA ASN A 259 1.21 -19.88 7.57
C ASN A 259 1.98 -21.17 7.24
N PRO A 260 3.33 -21.17 7.27
CA PRO A 260 4.23 -20.16 7.85
C PRO A 260 4.54 -18.92 6.99
N TRP A 261 4.03 -18.82 5.75
CA TRP A 261 4.23 -17.59 4.97
C TRP A 261 3.51 -16.40 5.60
N LEU A 262 4.20 -15.26 5.68
CA LEU A 262 3.69 -14.01 6.22
C LEU A 262 3.10 -13.15 5.10
N ASN A 263 1.84 -12.74 5.25
CA ASN A 263 1.13 -11.96 4.24
C ASN A 263 1.03 -10.48 4.58
N ARG A 264 2.12 -9.73 4.35
CA ARG A 264 2.16 -8.27 4.59
C ARG A 264 1.23 -7.47 3.68
N ALA A 265 0.85 -8.07 2.54
CA ALA A 265 -0.12 -7.52 1.59
C ALA A 265 -1.57 -7.73 2.02
N ALA A 266 -1.85 -8.52 3.07
CA ALA A 266 -3.20 -8.63 3.61
C ALA A 266 -3.73 -7.26 4.04
N THR A 267 -5.01 -7.00 3.79
CA THR A 267 -5.68 -5.76 4.17
C THR A 267 -5.75 -5.60 5.70
N SER A 268 -5.65 -6.71 6.44
CA SER A 268 -5.73 -6.78 7.89
C SER A 268 -4.40 -7.05 8.61
N ASP A 269 -3.27 -7.19 7.91
CA ASP A 269 -1.96 -7.37 8.55
C ASP A 269 -1.16 -6.07 8.53
N ILE A 270 -0.21 -5.90 9.45
CA ILE A 270 0.70 -4.76 9.46
C ILE A 270 1.99 -5.13 10.22
N ALA A 271 3.14 -4.78 9.66
CA ALA A 271 4.44 -4.97 10.27
C ALA A 271 5.02 -3.64 10.75
N GLY A 272 5.96 -3.70 11.72
CA GLY A 272 6.71 -2.51 12.17
C GLY A 272 7.60 -1.88 11.09
N SER A 273 7.94 -2.62 10.04
CA SER A 273 8.71 -2.13 8.88
C SER A 273 8.53 -3.05 7.67
N ASN A 274 9.03 -2.63 6.50
CA ASN A 274 8.99 -3.40 5.25
C ASN A 274 7.59 -3.90 4.88
N ASN A 275 6.59 -3.02 5.07
CA ASN A 275 5.25 -3.31 4.59
C ASN A 275 5.22 -3.29 3.05
N THR A 276 4.24 -3.97 2.48
CA THR A 276 3.99 -4.00 1.04
C THR A 276 3.21 -2.76 0.62
N GLY A 277 3.91 -1.72 0.16
CA GLY A 277 3.31 -0.47 -0.27
C GLY A 277 2.66 -0.58 -1.65
N GLY A 278 1.42 -0.12 -1.78
CA GLY A 278 0.64 -0.35 -2.99
C GLY A 278 -0.86 -0.40 -2.73
N ILE A 279 -1.59 -1.03 -3.64
CA ILE A 279 -3.02 -1.34 -3.49
C ILE A 279 -3.15 -2.84 -3.26
N SER A 280 -3.82 -3.23 -2.18
CA SER A 280 -4.19 -4.62 -1.91
C SER A 280 -5.68 -4.85 -2.10
N LEU A 281 -6.02 -5.91 -2.81
CA LEU A 281 -7.38 -6.38 -3.03
C LEU A 281 -7.56 -7.69 -2.25
N SER A 282 -8.57 -7.76 -1.41
CA SER A 282 -9.05 -9.00 -0.82
C SER A 282 -10.53 -9.18 -1.16
N GLY A 283 -11.05 -10.41 -1.05
CA GLY A 283 -12.45 -10.70 -1.37
C GLY A 283 -13.47 -9.87 -0.56
N SER A 284 -13.08 -9.24 0.54
CA SER A 284 -13.95 -8.46 1.42
C SER A 284 -13.44 -7.03 1.73
N ALA A 285 -12.29 -6.63 1.20
CA ALA A 285 -11.73 -5.30 1.44
C ALA A 285 -10.73 -4.84 0.37
N VAL A 286 -10.55 -3.53 0.26
CA VAL A 286 -9.50 -2.88 -0.52
C VAL A 286 -8.66 -2.02 0.42
N ALA A 287 -7.34 -2.11 0.34
CA ALA A 287 -6.42 -1.32 1.16
C ALA A 287 -5.43 -0.53 0.30
N VAL A 288 -5.23 0.74 0.65
CA VAL A 288 -4.12 1.56 0.17
C VAL A 288 -3.03 1.54 1.24
N ASN A 289 -1.90 0.91 0.91
CA ASN A 289 -0.81 0.63 1.85
C ASN A 289 0.42 1.46 1.54
N SER A 290 1.16 1.85 2.58
CA SER A 290 2.52 2.39 2.48
C SER A 290 3.57 1.39 2.94
N ALA A 291 4.77 1.47 2.35
CA ALA A 291 5.92 0.68 2.78
C ALA A 291 6.31 0.95 4.25
N THR A 292 5.99 2.16 4.71
CA THR A 292 6.18 2.65 6.07
C THR A 292 5.11 2.16 7.06
N GLY A 293 4.05 1.50 6.60
CA GLY A 293 3.02 0.92 7.47
C GLY A 293 1.68 1.67 7.54
N HIS A 294 1.51 2.82 6.91
CA HIS A 294 0.18 3.46 6.86
C HIS A 294 -0.77 2.66 5.96
N LYS A 295 -1.97 2.35 6.46
CA LYS A 295 -3.03 1.69 5.68
C LYS A 295 -4.37 2.40 5.83
N VAL A 296 -5.04 2.65 4.71
CA VAL A 296 -6.46 3.03 4.65
C VAL A 296 -7.21 1.86 4.03
N VAL A 297 -8.22 1.33 4.73
CA VAL A 297 -8.93 0.12 4.32
C VAL A 297 -10.42 0.41 4.18
N LEU A 298 -10.97 0.10 3.00
CA LEU A 298 -12.40 0.03 2.74
C LEU A 298 -12.83 -1.44 2.79
N SER A 299 -13.65 -1.81 3.76
CA SER A 299 -14.22 -3.16 3.89
C SER A 299 -15.75 -3.13 3.81
N ILE A 300 -16.36 -4.32 3.79
CA ILE A 300 -17.81 -4.49 3.91
C ILE A 300 -18.42 -3.83 5.16
N SER A 301 -17.62 -3.62 6.21
CA SER A 301 -18.05 -3.03 7.48
C SER A 301 -17.79 -1.52 7.57
N GLY A 302 -17.17 -0.94 6.54
CA GLY A 302 -16.89 0.50 6.48
C GLY A 302 -15.42 0.82 6.23
N LEU A 303 -15.04 2.05 6.55
CA LEU A 303 -13.71 2.60 6.33
C LEU A 303 -12.95 2.71 7.65
N TYR A 304 -11.71 2.24 7.69
CA TYR A 304 -10.84 2.35 8.86
C TYR A 304 -9.37 2.54 8.47
N THR A 305 -8.57 2.99 9.44
CA THR A 305 -7.12 3.14 9.31
C THR A 305 -6.40 2.08 10.13
N ARG A 306 -5.18 1.72 9.71
CA ARG A 306 -4.21 0.99 10.54
C ARG A 306 -2.85 1.66 10.41
N PHE A 307 -2.09 1.63 11.49
CA PHE A 307 -0.74 2.18 11.54
C PHE A 307 0.15 1.28 12.40
N ALA A 308 1.42 1.21 12.04
CA ALA A 308 2.46 0.68 12.91
C ALA A 308 2.95 1.86 13.77
N ASP A 309 3.34 1.61 15.02
CA ASP A 309 3.63 2.61 16.05
C ASP A 309 4.83 3.57 15.78
N TRP A 310 5.13 3.91 14.52
CA TRP A 310 6.22 4.80 14.14
C TRP A 310 5.86 5.87 13.09
N ILE A 311 5.89 7.12 13.58
CA ILE A 311 6.34 8.42 13.00
C ILE A 311 6.09 8.72 11.51
N SER A 312 5.39 9.85 11.31
CA SER A 312 5.41 10.82 10.20
C SER A 312 6.13 10.40 8.90
N GLY A 313 5.40 9.76 8.00
CA GLY A 313 5.74 9.66 6.57
C GLY A 313 4.78 10.48 5.71
N PRO A 314 5.09 10.70 4.41
CA PRO A 314 4.15 11.29 3.47
C PRO A 314 2.89 10.43 3.43
N ALA A 315 1.77 11.03 3.83
CA ALA A 315 0.53 10.32 4.07
C ALA A 315 -0.11 9.90 2.73
N ARG A 316 -0.48 8.62 2.63
CA ARG A 316 -1.13 8.08 1.43
C ARG A 316 -2.62 8.40 1.45
N ARG A 317 -3.10 8.86 0.29
CA ARG A 317 -4.47 9.35 0.09
C ARG A 317 -5.29 8.31 -0.67
N LEU A 318 -6.43 7.93 -0.12
CA LEU A 318 -7.51 7.26 -0.85
C LEU A 318 -8.45 8.34 -1.39
N LEU A 319 -8.53 8.51 -2.71
CA LEU A 319 -9.50 9.40 -3.33
C LEU A 319 -10.83 8.66 -3.52
N ILE A 320 -11.91 9.15 -2.92
CA ILE A 320 -13.27 8.70 -3.20
C ILE A 320 -13.98 9.86 -3.90
N THR A 321 -14.15 9.73 -5.22
CA THR A 321 -14.86 10.74 -6.02
C THR A 321 -16.19 10.17 -6.50
N THR A 322 -17.22 11.00 -6.49
CA THR A 322 -18.40 10.79 -7.35
C THR A 322 -18.10 11.39 -8.73
N GLN A 323 -18.95 11.15 -9.74
CA GLN A 323 -18.71 11.64 -11.11
C GLN A 323 -18.22 13.10 -11.14
N PRO A 324 -17.23 13.44 -11.98
CA PRO A 324 -16.84 14.84 -12.18
C PRO A 324 -18.00 15.57 -12.86
N THR A 325 -18.73 16.39 -12.10
CA THR A 325 -19.73 17.33 -12.61
C THR A 325 -20.88 16.68 -13.40
N ALA A 326 -22.02 16.45 -12.75
CA ALA A 326 -23.28 16.52 -13.49
C ALA A 326 -23.43 17.97 -13.98
N ALA A 327 -23.48 18.16 -15.30
CA ALA A 327 -23.69 19.47 -15.90
C ALA A 327 -24.97 20.08 -15.29
N GLY A 328 -24.83 21.16 -14.51
CA GLY A 328 -25.92 21.85 -13.83
C GLY A 328 -25.80 21.98 -12.31
N SER A 329 -24.94 21.19 -11.63
CA SER A 329 -24.86 21.25 -10.15
C SER A 329 -23.76 22.16 -9.60
N GLY A 330 -22.74 22.52 -10.39
CA GLY A 330 -21.65 23.42 -9.95
C GLY A 330 -20.76 22.88 -8.82
N TYR A 331 -21.01 21.67 -8.31
CA TYR A 331 -20.26 21.08 -7.20
C TYR A 331 -19.13 20.19 -7.72
N LYS A 332 -17.89 20.56 -7.38
CA LYS A 332 -16.73 19.66 -7.36
C LYS A 332 -16.61 19.10 -5.94
N THR A 333 -16.86 17.81 -5.72
CA THR A 333 -16.55 17.18 -4.42
C THR A 333 -15.80 15.85 -4.59
N PRO A 334 -14.59 15.87 -5.17
CA PRO A 334 -13.63 14.81 -4.92
C PRO A 334 -13.19 14.90 -3.44
N LEU A 335 -13.66 13.96 -2.61
CA LEU A 335 -13.21 13.80 -1.23
C LEU A 335 -11.99 12.89 -1.24
N TYR A 336 -10.83 13.39 -0.82
CA TYR A 336 -9.73 12.49 -0.51
C TYR A 336 -9.66 12.23 0.99
N ILE A 337 -9.25 11.01 1.29
CA ILE A 337 -9.12 10.46 2.61
C ILE A 337 -7.64 10.21 2.82
N ASN A 338 -7.06 10.83 3.83
CA ASN A 338 -5.64 10.68 4.14
C ASN A 338 -5.46 10.10 5.54
N ALA A 339 -4.39 9.31 5.74
CA ALA A 339 -4.05 8.77 7.06
C ALA A 339 -2.61 9.10 7.54
N PRO A 340 -2.23 10.39 7.67
CA PRO A 340 -1.05 10.77 8.45
C PRO A 340 -1.25 10.33 9.91
N ASN A 341 -0.27 9.65 10.48
CA ASN A 341 -0.23 9.33 11.92
C ASN A 341 -1.46 8.57 12.47
N GLY A 342 -2.14 7.77 11.64
CA GLY A 342 -3.27 6.93 12.08
C GLY A 342 -4.63 7.62 12.13
N GLU A 343 -4.70 8.93 11.90
CA GLU A 343 -5.95 9.70 11.92
C GLU A 343 -6.55 9.87 10.51
N LEU A 344 -7.88 9.90 10.41
CA LEU A 344 -8.58 10.06 9.14
C LEU A 344 -8.79 11.55 8.84
N TYR A 345 -8.17 12.06 7.78
CA TYR A 345 -8.36 13.43 7.32
C TYR A 345 -9.23 13.47 6.08
N PHE A 346 -10.12 14.43 6.06
CA PHE A 346 -10.98 14.76 4.93
C PHE A 346 -10.62 16.15 4.41
N GLY A 347 -10.33 16.26 3.12
CA GLY A 347 -9.95 17.53 2.51
C GLY A 347 -10.34 17.64 1.04
N ASN A 348 -10.05 18.81 0.46
CA ASN A 348 -10.20 19.06 -0.97
C ASN A 348 -9.05 18.42 -1.76
N GLN A 349 -9.34 17.80 -2.91
CA GLN A 349 -8.29 17.28 -3.79
C GLN A 349 -7.16 18.29 -4.07
N ASP A 350 -7.49 19.58 -4.19
CA ASP A 350 -6.53 20.68 -4.25
C ASP A 350 -6.00 21.02 -2.85
N GLU A 351 -4.72 20.73 -2.63
CA GLU A 351 -4.01 20.99 -1.38
C GLU A 351 -3.93 22.48 -1.02
N THR A 352 -4.12 23.37 -1.98
CA THR A 352 -4.13 24.83 -1.74
C THR A 352 -5.50 25.35 -1.32
N SER A 353 -6.55 24.53 -1.45
CA SER A 353 -7.90 24.95 -1.14
C SER A 353 -8.10 25.14 0.36
N THR A 354 -8.53 26.34 0.73
CA THR A 354 -8.84 26.73 2.11
C THR A 354 -10.33 26.61 2.44
N LEU A 355 -11.13 26.09 1.50
CA LEU A 355 -12.57 25.95 1.68
C LEU A 355 -12.91 24.81 2.64
N ALA A 356 -13.80 25.10 3.59
CA ALA A 356 -14.34 24.11 4.51
C ALA A 356 -15.13 23.03 3.74
N GLN A 357 -15.02 21.78 4.20
CA GLN A 357 -15.82 20.68 3.67
C GLN A 357 -17.24 20.72 4.22
N VAL A 358 -18.19 20.28 3.40
CA VAL A 358 -19.59 20.06 3.78
C VAL A 358 -19.91 18.59 3.61
N PHE A 359 -20.24 17.91 4.69
CA PHE A 359 -20.69 16.54 4.72
C PHE A 359 -22.22 16.51 4.70
N LYS A 360 -22.77 15.69 3.82
CA LYS A 360 -24.21 15.41 3.76
C LYS A 360 -24.49 14.02 4.29
N ARG A 361 -25.51 13.89 5.13
CA ARG A 361 -25.97 12.61 5.69
C ARG A 361 -27.47 12.48 5.51
N ILE A 362 -27.93 11.28 5.15
CA ILE A 362 -29.37 10.96 5.16
C ILE A 362 -29.85 10.97 6.61
N ILE A 363 -30.86 11.80 6.90
CA ILE A 363 -31.45 11.90 8.24
C ILE A 363 -32.97 11.66 8.26
N GLY A 364 -33.57 11.36 7.11
CA GLY A 364 -35.00 11.06 6.98
C GLY A 364 -35.44 10.99 5.51
N GLY A 365 -36.75 10.86 5.30
CA GLY A 365 -37.39 11.09 4.00
C GLY A 365 -37.74 12.56 3.79
N ASN A 366 -37.94 12.96 2.54
CA ASN A 366 -38.55 14.24 2.18
C ASN A 366 -40.05 14.27 2.56
N ALA A 367 -40.74 15.39 2.32
CA ALA A 367 -42.11 15.63 2.79
C ALA A 367 -43.14 14.55 2.37
N ASP A 368 -42.99 13.96 1.19
CA ASP A 368 -43.86 12.89 0.67
C ASP A 368 -43.25 11.48 0.80
N ASN A 369 -42.10 11.36 1.47
CA ASN A 369 -41.35 10.12 1.68
C ASN A 369 -40.97 9.36 0.39
N THR A 370 -40.85 10.07 -0.73
CA THR A 370 -40.46 9.51 -2.03
C THR A 370 -38.95 9.56 -2.29
N ALA A 371 -38.21 10.36 -1.51
CA ALA A 371 -36.77 10.53 -1.65
C ALA A 371 -36.08 10.74 -0.29
N PRO A 372 -34.79 10.40 -0.16
CA PRO A 372 -34.02 10.69 1.06
C PRO A 372 -33.79 12.20 1.22
N PHE A 373 -33.97 12.71 2.44
CA PHE A 373 -33.54 14.03 2.84
C PHE A 373 -32.11 13.99 3.39
N PHE A 374 -31.26 14.90 2.90
CA PHE A 374 -29.87 15.02 3.28
C PHE A 374 -29.66 16.26 4.15
N GLY A 375 -29.34 16.06 5.43
CA GLY A 375 -28.84 17.12 6.30
C GLY A 375 -27.38 17.46 5.94
N ALA A 376 -27.08 18.74 5.76
CA ALA A 376 -25.73 19.24 5.53
C ALA A 376 -25.10 19.72 6.84
N ASP A 377 -23.82 19.41 7.07
CA ASP A 377 -23.08 20.00 8.17
C ASP A 377 -22.37 21.30 7.77
N ALA A 378 -21.87 22.02 8.76
CA ALA A 378 -20.85 23.03 8.56
C ALA A 378 -19.79 22.90 9.64
N TRP A 379 -18.53 22.80 9.21
CA TRP A 379 -17.37 22.83 10.08
C TRP A 379 -16.38 23.88 9.58
N THR A 380 -16.45 25.05 10.16
CA THR A 380 -15.55 26.17 9.83
C THR A 380 -14.77 26.58 11.08
N LYS A 381 -13.85 27.53 10.94
CA LYS A 381 -13.18 28.15 12.10
C LYS A 381 -14.14 28.83 13.08
N ARG A 382 -15.39 29.10 12.68
CA ARG A 382 -16.37 29.89 13.44
C ARG A 382 -17.61 29.10 13.87
N VAL A 383 -17.88 27.97 13.22
CA VAL A 383 -19.17 27.28 13.29
C VAL A 383 -18.97 25.78 13.26
N ARG A 384 -19.64 25.08 14.17
CA ARG A 384 -19.90 23.65 14.08
C ARG A 384 -21.40 23.40 14.21
N LYS A 385 -22.03 23.00 13.11
CA LYS A 385 -23.48 22.73 13.07
C LYS A 385 -23.86 21.60 12.13
N TRP A 386 -25.07 21.09 12.33
CA TRP A 386 -25.72 20.10 11.47
C TRP A 386 -27.12 20.59 11.14
N GLN A 387 -27.42 20.77 9.86
CA GLN A 387 -28.74 21.17 9.41
C GLN A 387 -29.73 20.02 9.57
N ALA A 388 -30.92 20.38 10.03
CA ALA A 388 -32.11 19.56 10.02
C ALA A 388 -33.22 20.30 9.26
N PHE A 389 -34.33 19.63 9.00
CA PHE A 389 -35.48 20.25 8.36
C PHE A 389 -36.76 19.63 8.89
N ASP A 390 -37.71 20.47 9.27
CA ASP A 390 -39.07 20.03 9.59
C ASP A 390 -39.94 20.20 8.35
N HIS A 391 -40.22 19.07 7.71
CA HIS A 391 -41.05 19.02 6.50
C HIS A 391 -42.54 19.29 6.78
N THR A 392 -43.00 19.19 8.03
CA THR A 392 -44.41 19.42 8.38
C THR A 392 -44.76 20.90 8.41
N VAL A 393 -43.81 21.74 8.82
CA VAL A 393 -43.95 23.21 8.89
C VAL A 393 -43.07 23.95 7.89
N ASN A 394 -42.34 23.23 7.05
CA ASN A 394 -41.42 23.77 6.04
C ASN A 394 -40.38 24.74 6.65
N GLN A 395 -39.75 24.34 7.76
CA GLN A 395 -38.77 25.16 8.48
C GLN A 395 -37.40 24.49 8.56
N ASN A 396 -36.36 25.29 8.40
CA ASN A 396 -35.00 24.87 8.66
C ASN A 396 -34.80 24.71 10.18
N GLY A 397 -34.19 23.58 10.56
CA GLY A 397 -33.67 23.36 11.90
C GLY A 397 -32.15 23.22 11.88
N GLN A 398 -31.52 23.30 13.05
CA GLN A 398 -30.12 22.93 13.17
C GLN A 398 -29.76 22.49 14.58
N PHE A 399 -28.79 21.57 14.65
CA PHE A 399 -28.05 21.25 15.87
C PHE A 399 -26.74 22.03 15.87
N MET A 400 -26.37 22.59 17.02
CA MET A 400 -25.15 23.39 17.16
C MET A 400 -24.25 22.86 18.26
N ALA A 401 -22.94 22.92 18.04
CA ALA A 401 -21.94 22.77 19.08
C ALA A 401 -21.38 24.18 19.41
N PRO A 402 -21.86 24.84 20.49
CA PRO A 402 -21.40 26.18 20.86
C PRO A 402 -19.96 26.14 21.40
N MET A 403 -19.29 27.28 21.37
CA MET A 403 -18.04 27.45 22.09
C MET A 403 -18.35 27.53 23.59
N MET A 404 -17.53 26.85 24.39
CA MET A 404 -17.62 26.90 25.85
C MET A 404 -16.33 27.50 26.41
N LEU A 405 -16.48 28.42 27.35
CA LEU A 405 -15.36 29.07 28.01
C LEU A 405 -15.67 29.26 29.49
N THR A 406 -14.72 28.92 30.37
CA THR A 406 -14.89 29.02 31.81
C THR A 406 -13.99 30.09 32.41
N TYR A 407 -14.57 30.99 33.19
CA TYR A 407 -13.83 31.84 34.11
C TYR A 407 -13.62 31.08 35.43
N ASP A 408 -12.42 31.18 36.00
CA ASP A 408 -12.12 30.66 37.33
C ASP A 408 -11.11 31.58 38.03
N SER A 409 -11.48 32.11 39.20
CA SER A 409 -10.63 33.06 39.93
C SER A 409 -9.33 32.44 40.46
N SER A 410 -9.22 31.10 40.50
CA SER A 410 -7.99 30.40 40.87
C SER A 410 -7.00 30.25 39.72
N PHE A 411 -7.40 30.55 38.49
CA PHE A 411 -6.50 30.45 37.34
C PHE A 411 -5.60 31.67 37.24
N THR A 412 -4.28 31.43 37.22
CA THR A 412 -3.26 32.47 36.99
C THR A 412 -3.42 33.11 35.61
N GLU A 413 -3.78 32.31 34.61
CA GLU A 413 -4.18 32.78 33.28
C GLU A 413 -5.57 32.24 32.95
N GLN A 414 -6.48 33.14 32.56
CA GLN A 414 -7.83 32.74 32.19
C GLN A 414 -7.82 31.89 30.92
N GLN A 415 -8.77 30.95 30.84
CA GLN A 415 -8.92 30.06 29.68
C GLN A 415 -9.09 30.88 28.41
N LYS A 416 -8.53 30.38 27.30
CA LYS A 416 -8.75 30.89 25.95
C LYS A 416 -9.38 29.82 25.08
N ASN A 417 -10.39 30.17 24.29
CA ASN A 417 -10.99 29.29 23.28
C ASN A 417 -11.14 30.06 21.97
N ALA A 418 -10.48 29.60 20.91
CA ALA A 418 -10.51 30.21 19.58
C ALA A 418 -10.28 31.75 19.55
N GLY A 419 -9.40 32.27 20.44
CA GLY A 419 -9.10 33.70 20.54
C GLY A 419 -10.10 34.51 21.39
N TRP A 420 -10.91 33.85 22.22
CA TRP A 420 -11.81 34.48 23.18
C TRP A 420 -11.39 34.16 24.61
N SER A 421 -11.56 35.11 25.54
CA SER A 421 -11.27 34.95 26.97
C SER A 421 -12.35 35.63 27.83
N ILE A 422 -12.49 35.20 29.09
CA ILE A 422 -13.29 35.91 30.09
C ILE A 422 -12.34 36.54 31.11
N SER A 423 -12.49 37.84 31.36
CA SER A 423 -11.73 38.57 32.38
C SER A 423 -12.67 39.33 33.31
N LYS A 424 -12.27 39.52 34.57
CA LYS A 424 -12.98 40.40 35.49
C LYS A 424 -12.69 41.86 35.12
N GLU A 425 -13.73 42.68 34.96
CA GLU A 425 -13.60 44.14 34.77
C GLU A 425 -13.67 44.86 36.12
N SER A 426 -14.68 44.52 36.93
CA SER A 426 -14.89 45.06 38.27
C SER A 426 -15.76 44.10 39.08
N THR A 427 -16.15 44.48 40.30
CA THR A 427 -17.00 43.64 41.16
C THR A 427 -18.30 43.27 40.44
N GLY A 428 -18.55 41.97 40.29
CA GLY A 428 -19.72 41.39 39.64
C GLY A 428 -19.79 41.59 38.12
N ILE A 429 -18.79 42.23 37.50
CA ILE A 429 -18.77 42.51 36.06
C ILE A 429 -17.60 41.81 35.39
N TYR A 430 -17.92 40.94 34.43
CA TYR A 430 -16.97 40.14 33.68
C TYR A 430 -17.14 40.39 32.19
N VAL A 431 -16.06 40.22 31.44
CA VAL A 431 -16.00 40.55 30.02
C VAL A 431 -15.62 39.31 29.25
N LEU A 432 -16.57 38.76 28.50
CA LEU A 432 -16.30 37.80 27.44
C LEU A 432 -15.93 38.58 26.19
N GLN A 433 -14.67 38.53 25.76
CA GLN A 433 -14.23 39.30 24.59
C GLN A 433 -13.13 38.59 23.79
N ARG A 434 -12.96 39.08 22.57
CA ARG A 434 -11.83 38.74 21.70
C ARG A 434 -10.51 39.15 22.36
N THR A 435 -9.50 38.29 22.27
CA THR A 435 -8.15 38.58 22.77
C THR A 435 -7.35 39.50 21.85
N ALA A 436 -7.78 39.68 20.59
CA ALA A 436 -7.19 40.57 19.61
C ALA A 436 -8.22 41.01 18.56
N THR A 437 -7.98 42.14 17.89
CA THR A 437 -8.87 42.67 16.83
C THR A 437 -8.91 41.80 15.57
N THR A 438 -7.90 40.95 15.35
CA THR A 438 -7.83 39.96 14.26
C THR A 438 -8.74 38.75 14.49
N VAL A 439 -9.18 38.52 15.73
CA VAL A 439 -10.19 37.50 16.03
C VAL A 439 -11.53 37.99 15.49
N VAL A 440 -12.30 37.08 14.90
CA VAL A 440 -13.56 37.44 14.25
C VAL A 440 -14.61 37.83 15.30
N PRO A 441 -15.40 38.90 15.08
CA PRO A 441 -16.51 39.24 15.96
C PRO A 441 -17.64 38.20 15.92
N MET A 442 -18.54 38.30 16.89
CA MET A 442 -19.80 37.56 16.89
C MET A 442 -20.85 38.32 16.08
N THR A 443 -21.70 37.62 15.34
CA THR A 443 -22.81 38.17 14.55
C THR A 443 -24.10 37.41 14.90
N ASN A 444 -25.08 38.09 15.47
CA ASN A 444 -26.31 37.51 16.00
C ASN A 444 -26.08 36.27 16.91
N PRO A 445 -25.26 36.38 17.97
CA PRO A 445 -24.87 35.25 18.81
C PRO A 445 -26.01 34.74 19.70
N ASN A 446 -25.98 33.44 20.01
CA ASN A 446 -26.67 32.90 21.18
C ASN A 446 -25.68 32.85 22.35
N ILE A 447 -26.08 33.30 23.54
CA ILE A 447 -25.24 33.29 24.74
C ILE A 447 -26.04 32.74 25.92
N VAL A 448 -25.46 31.77 26.62
CA VAL A 448 -26.00 31.19 27.85
C VAL A 448 -24.89 31.16 28.90
N ILE A 449 -25.18 31.67 30.09
CA ILE A 449 -24.27 31.58 31.24
C ILE A 449 -24.77 30.47 32.17
N GLY A 450 -23.85 29.62 32.63
CA GLY A 450 -24.17 28.48 33.49
C GLY A 450 -23.00 28.04 34.37
N GLY A 451 -23.22 27.01 35.17
CA GLY A 451 -22.17 26.43 36.04
C GLY A 451 -21.58 27.44 37.03
N ILE A 452 -22.42 28.33 37.56
CA ILE A 452 -21.98 29.43 38.41
C ILE A 452 -21.72 28.92 39.83
N VAL A 453 -20.54 29.21 40.37
CA VAL A 453 -20.04 28.76 41.67
C VAL A 453 -19.63 29.98 42.49
N MET A 454 -20.21 30.13 43.68
CA MET A 454 -20.00 31.28 44.56
C MET A 454 -19.05 30.97 45.72
N GLY A 455 -18.30 31.99 46.17
CA GLY A 455 -17.48 31.97 47.39
C GLY A 455 -16.15 31.22 47.28
N SER A 456 -16.17 29.94 46.90
CA SER A 456 -14.97 29.11 46.79
C SER A 456 -15.03 28.21 45.55
N LYS A 457 -13.93 27.53 45.23
CA LYS A 457 -13.88 26.56 44.11
C LYS A 457 -14.89 25.43 44.23
N LEU A 458 -15.23 25.05 45.46
CA LEU A 458 -16.23 24.03 45.75
C LEU A 458 -17.66 24.58 45.61
N GLY A 459 -17.83 25.89 45.83
CA GLY A 459 -19.14 26.52 45.95
C GLY A 459 -19.67 26.51 47.37
N ASN A 460 -20.45 27.53 47.70
CA ASN A 460 -21.16 27.64 48.98
C ASN A 460 -22.68 27.48 48.83
N GLY A 461 -23.18 27.15 47.63
CA GLY A 461 -24.61 26.95 47.35
C GLY A 461 -25.45 28.22 47.21
N SER A 462 -24.85 29.42 47.21
CA SER A 462 -25.59 30.68 47.05
C SER A 462 -26.13 30.85 45.63
N SER A 463 -27.35 31.38 45.50
CA SER A 463 -27.97 31.69 44.21
C SER A 463 -27.58 33.08 43.70
N VAL A 464 -27.45 33.19 42.38
CA VAL A 464 -27.05 34.42 41.70
C VAL A 464 -27.80 34.51 40.37
N ASN A 465 -28.21 35.73 40.01
CA ASN A 465 -28.80 36.03 38.72
C ASN A 465 -27.77 36.67 37.80
N TYR A 466 -27.92 36.51 36.48
CA TYR A 466 -27.05 37.18 35.51
C TYR A 466 -27.83 37.96 34.46
N SER A 467 -27.20 39.01 33.94
CA SER A 467 -27.62 39.72 32.74
C SER A 467 -26.41 39.99 31.84
N ILE A 468 -26.66 40.28 30.57
CA ILE A 468 -25.59 40.54 29.59
C ILE A 468 -25.78 41.89 28.91
N GLN A 469 -24.66 42.51 28.54
CA GLN A 469 -24.62 43.71 27.69
C GLN A 469 -23.59 43.48 26.58
N TYR A 470 -24.00 43.62 25.32
CA TYR A 470 -23.07 43.45 24.20
C TYR A 470 -22.04 44.57 24.12
N ILE A 471 -20.83 44.21 23.69
CA ILE A 471 -19.72 45.12 23.45
C ILE A 471 -19.64 45.28 21.93
N GLU A 472 -19.87 46.49 21.44
CA GLU A 472 -19.85 46.77 20.00
C GLU A 472 -18.42 46.69 19.43
N THR A 473 -18.29 46.32 18.16
CA THR A 473 -17.02 46.37 17.42
C THR A 473 -16.69 47.79 16.98
N TYR A 474 -17.72 48.53 16.59
CA TYR A 474 -17.74 49.96 16.28
C TYR A 474 -19.12 50.50 16.66
N GLN A 475 -19.24 51.81 16.85
CA GLN A 475 -20.49 52.42 17.31
C GLN A 475 -21.69 52.03 16.42
N GLY A 476 -22.71 51.43 17.03
CA GLY A 476 -23.93 50.96 16.37
C GLY A 476 -23.82 49.58 15.69
N SER A 477 -22.69 48.86 15.82
CA SER A 477 -22.48 47.55 15.20
C SER A 477 -23.48 46.51 15.68
N PHE A 478 -23.82 46.51 16.98
CA PHE A 478 -24.75 45.53 17.52
C PHE A 478 -26.19 45.97 17.30
N THR A 479 -26.48 47.25 17.53
CA THR A 479 -27.84 47.80 17.39
C THR A 479 -28.38 47.66 15.96
N ASN A 480 -27.54 47.89 14.94
CA ASN A 480 -27.98 47.89 13.55
C ASN A 480 -27.68 46.59 12.80
N TYR A 481 -26.60 45.90 13.18
CA TYR A 481 -26.09 44.74 12.42
C TYR A 481 -25.90 43.49 13.26
N THR A 482 -26.29 43.51 14.54
CA THR A 482 -26.13 42.40 15.50
C THR A 482 -24.68 41.92 15.63
N GLU A 483 -23.70 42.79 15.35
CA GLU A 483 -22.27 42.47 15.45
C GLU A 483 -21.67 42.96 16.78
N ALA A 484 -20.96 42.08 17.47
CA ALA A 484 -20.33 42.37 18.76
C ALA A 484 -18.87 41.87 18.85
N ALA A 485 -18.03 42.64 19.54
CA ALA A 485 -16.68 42.26 19.95
C ALA A 485 -16.70 41.32 21.18
N GLY A 486 -17.84 41.19 21.85
CA GLY A 486 -18.05 40.39 23.04
C GLY A 486 -19.28 40.81 23.83
N CYS A 487 -19.33 40.43 25.11
CA CYS A 487 -20.34 40.91 26.04
C CYS A 487 -19.77 41.08 27.46
N LYS A 488 -20.34 42.03 28.19
CA LYS A 488 -20.25 42.10 29.64
C LYS A 488 -21.30 41.19 30.27
N ILE A 489 -20.94 40.57 31.37
CA ILE A 489 -21.76 39.64 32.15
C ILE A 489 -21.82 40.21 33.56
N PHE A 490 -23.02 40.53 34.03
CA PHE A 490 -23.27 41.12 35.33
C PHE A 490 -23.90 40.08 36.25
N PHE A 491 -23.30 39.83 37.40
CA PHE A 491 -23.81 38.90 38.40
C PHE A 491 -24.38 39.65 39.59
N HIS A 492 -25.63 39.35 39.94
CA HIS A 492 -26.34 39.97 41.06
C HIS A 492 -26.79 38.92 42.08
N ASP A 493 -26.62 39.23 43.36
CA ASP A 493 -27.26 38.46 44.42
C ASP A 493 -28.79 38.66 44.41
N GLN A 494 -29.48 37.98 45.31
CA GLN A 494 -30.94 38.09 45.43
C GLN A 494 -31.42 39.47 45.92
N ALA A 495 -30.52 40.30 46.46
CA ALA A 495 -30.81 41.68 46.86
C ALA A 495 -30.52 42.69 45.73
N GLY A 496 -30.01 42.24 44.59
CA GLY A 496 -29.66 43.08 43.45
C GLY A 496 -28.27 43.72 43.54
N ASN A 497 -27.41 43.32 44.48
CA ASN A 497 -26.04 43.80 44.56
C ASN A 497 -25.13 43.02 43.61
N LEU A 498 -24.16 43.70 43.00
CA LEU A 498 -23.13 43.06 42.19
C LEU A 498 -22.25 42.13 43.06
N VAL A 499 -22.09 40.88 42.63
CA VAL A 499 -21.33 39.86 43.36
C VAL A 499 -20.40 39.07 42.45
N ASP A 500 -19.25 38.69 42.98
CA ASP A 500 -18.23 37.94 42.23
C ASP A 500 -18.44 36.43 42.37
N PRO A 501 -18.79 35.72 41.28
CA PRO A 501 -18.62 34.27 41.24
C PRO A 501 -17.15 33.90 41.32
N PHE A 502 -16.88 32.78 42.00
CA PHE A 502 -15.59 32.13 41.98
C PHE A 502 -15.31 31.53 40.60
N ARG A 503 -16.31 30.89 40.00
CA ARG A 503 -16.23 30.22 38.70
C ARG A 503 -17.56 30.27 37.97
N PHE A 504 -17.55 30.39 36.64
CA PHE A 504 -18.73 30.23 35.80
C PHE A 504 -18.35 29.91 34.34
N SER A 505 -19.28 29.35 33.58
CA SER A 505 -19.10 29.03 32.17
C SER A 505 -20.02 29.84 31.27
N ALA A 506 -19.47 30.36 30.17
CA ALA A 506 -20.23 30.92 29.06
C ALA A 506 -20.29 29.91 27.90
N PHE A 507 -21.48 29.67 27.38
CA PHE A 507 -21.75 28.90 26.17
C PHE A 507 -22.24 29.87 25.10
N PHE A 508 -21.52 29.97 23.99
CA PHE A 508 -21.84 30.98 22.99
C PHE A 508 -21.53 30.57 21.56
N THR A 509 -22.24 31.18 20.61
CA THR A 509 -22.04 30.98 19.17
C THR A 509 -21.50 32.26 18.54
N LEU A 510 -20.65 32.14 17.51
CA LEU A 510 -20.17 33.32 16.77
C LEU A 510 -21.12 33.78 15.67
N VAL A 511 -22.06 32.92 15.28
CA VAL A 511 -23.08 33.21 14.28
C VAL A 511 -24.44 32.75 14.80
N SER A 512 -25.50 33.18 14.11
CA SER A 512 -26.86 32.81 14.49
C SER A 512 -27.11 31.31 14.52
N GLY A 513 -28.00 30.98 15.44
CA GLY A 513 -28.66 29.68 15.52
C GLY A 513 -29.80 29.49 14.52
N PHE A 514 -30.18 30.55 13.78
CA PHE A 514 -31.38 30.64 12.97
C PHE A 514 -31.17 31.58 11.79
#